data_AF-A0AAQ2DGM2-F1
#
_entry.id   AF-A0AAQ2DGM2-F1
#
_cell.length_a   1.000
_cell.length_b   1.000
_cell.length_c   1.000
_cell.angle_alpha   90.00
_cell.angle_beta   90.00
_cell.angle_gamma   90.00
#
_symmetry.space_group_name_H-M   'P 1'
#
loop_
_entity.id
_entity.type
_entity.pdbx_description
1 polymer ?
#
loop_
_entity_poly.entity_id
_entity_poly.type
_entity_poly.pdbx_seq_one_letter_code
_entity_poly.pdbx_strand_id
1 'polypeptide(L)' 'MTAFPDLRRAKKKTPFNGGLRDRWINAKGRIIYEWDYLHGELEAYRASDGSHLGSYDHRTGEQIDPPKKNRSIKKYL' A
#
# COMPACT_ATOMS: atom_id res chain seq x y z
N MET A 1 13.58 0.75 1.11
CA MET A 1 12.54 -0.03 1.81
C MET A 1 13.27 -0.96 2.76
N THR A 2 13.56 -0.50 3.97
CA THR A 2 14.40 -1.26 4.91
C THR A 2 13.53 -2.07 5.86
N ALA A 3 12.37 -1.56 6.23
CA ALA A 3 11.44 -2.22 7.16
C ALA A 3 10.59 -3.35 6.56
N PHE A 4 10.53 -3.46 5.23
CA PHE A 4 9.70 -4.44 4.55
C PHE A 4 10.52 -5.30 3.55
N PRO A 5 11.42 -6.14 4.05
CA PRO A 5 12.35 -6.92 3.22
C PRO A 5 11.62 -7.92 2.30
N ASP A 6 10.44 -8.39 2.71
CA ASP A 6 9.68 -9.43 2.01
C ASP A 6 8.68 -8.89 0.98
N LEU A 7 8.73 -7.58 0.66
CA LEU A 7 7.84 -6.99 -0.35
C LEU A 7 8.29 -7.36 -1.76
N ARG A 8 7.35 -7.90 -2.51
CA ARG A 8 7.52 -8.21 -3.93
C ARG A 8 6.77 -7.18 -4.76
N ARG A 9 7.38 -6.69 -5.83
CA ARG A 9 6.69 -5.79 -6.78
C ARG A 9 5.45 -6.51 -7.34
N ALA A 10 4.35 -5.78 -7.43
CA ALA A 10 3.11 -6.23 -8.02
C ALA A 10 2.71 -5.31 -9.17
N LYS A 11 1.77 -5.77 -10.01
CA LYS A 11 1.26 -4.96 -11.13
C LYS A 11 0.60 -3.69 -10.58
N LYS A 12 1.06 -2.53 -11.06
CA LYS A 12 0.46 -1.22 -10.74
C LYS A 12 -0.98 -1.17 -11.28
N LYS A 13 -1.92 -0.66 -10.48
CA LYS A 13 -3.36 -0.60 -10.87
C LYS A 13 -4.06 0.69 -10.47
N THR A 14 -3.77 1.26 -9.30
CA THR A 14 -4.42 2.50 -8.84
C THR A 14 -3.82 3.71 -9.56
N PRO A 15 -4.62 4.58 -10.20
CA PRO A 15 -4.12 5.78 -10.87
C PRO A 15 -3.73 6.89 -9.89
N PHE A 16 -2.82 7.76 -10.32
CA PHE A 16 -2.52 9.05 -9.70
C PHE A 16 -2.24 10.10 -10.78
N ASN A 17 -2.06 11.37 -10.40
CA ASN A 17 -1.72 12.44 -11.34
C ASN A 17 -0.27 12.28 -11.85
N GLY A 18 -0.09 11.49 -12.90
CA GLY A 18 1.22 11.14 -13.45
C GLY A 18 1.43 9.66 -13.79
N GLY A 19 0.43 8.79 -13.55
CA GLY A 19 0.51 7.38 -13.95
C GLY A 19 -0.22 6.44 -13.00
N LEU A 20 0.38 5.28 -12.71
CA LEU A 20 -0.13 4.30 -11.76
C LEU A 20 0.78 4.18 -10.54
N ARG A 21 0.16 4.02 -9.36
CA ARG A 21 0.86 3.88 -8.09
C ARG A 21 1.77 2.67 -8.11
N ASP A 22 2.99 2.85 -7.57
CA ASP A 22 3.86 1.71 -7.32
C ASP A 22 3.19 0.80 -6.31
N ARG A 23 3.22 -0.50 -6.59
CA ARG A 23 2.51 -1.50 -5.83
C ARG A 23 3.41 -2.65 -5.47
N TRP A 24 3.27 -3.12 -4.23
CA TRP A 24 3.92 -4.31 -3.72
C TRP A 24 2.91 -5.20 -3.02
N ILE A 25 3.30 -6.45 -2.82
CA ILE A 25 2.56 -7.42 -2.03
C ILE A 25 3.52 -8.11 -1.06
N ASN A 26 3.07 -8.40 0.16
CA ASN A 26 3.88 -9.17 1.09
C ASN A 26 4.04 -10.63 0.64
N ALA A 27 5.05 -11.32 1.19
CA ALA A 27 5.32 -12.72 0.85
C ALA A 27 4.10 -13.64 1.00
N LYS A 28 3.21 -13.36 1.98
CA LYS A 28 1.98 -14.14 2.21
C LYS A 28 0.84 -13.83 1.23
N GLY A 29 0.97 -12.80 0.39
CA GLY A 29 -0.09 -12.40 -0.55
C GLY A 29 -1.32 -11.76 0.12
N ARG A 30 -1.24 -11.38 1.39
CA ARG A 30 -2.41 -10.93 2.19
C ARG A 30 -2.53 -9.41 2.27
N ILE A 31 -1.44 -8.70 2.06
CA ILE A 31 -1.38 -7.24 2.18
C ILE A 31 -0.74 -6.67 0.92
N ILE A 32 -1.44 -5.73 0.32
CA ILE A 32 -0.97 -4.90 -0.80
C ILE A 32 -0.48 -3.59 -0.21
N TYR A 33 0.66 -3.10 -0.69
CA TYR A 33 1.19 -1.79 -0.35
C TYR A 33 1.21 -0.93 -1.60
N GLU A 34 0.78 0.32 -1.50
CA GLU A 34 0.92 1.32 -2.56
C GLU A 34 1.67 2.54 -2.07
N TRP A 35 2.50 3.12 -2.95
CA TRP A 35 3.17 4.37 -2.65
C TRP A 35 2.20 5.56 -2.74
N ASP A 36 2.09 6.34 -1.67
CA ASP A 36 1.43 7.64 -1.70
C ASP A 36 2.44 8.72 -2.09
N TYR A 37 2.39 9.14 -3.36
CA TYR A 37 3.26 10.18 -3.91
C TYR A 37 3.05 11.56 -3.29
N LEU A 38 1.92 11.82 -2.60
CA LEU A 38 1.66 13.11 -1.96
C LEU A 38 2.34 13.22 -0.60
N HIS A 39 2.32 12.13 0.18
CA HIS A 39 2.78 12.14 1.58
C HIS A 39 4.14 11.44 1.77
N GLY A 40 4.60 10.66 0.79
CA GLY A 40 5.87 9.94 0.87
C GLY A 40 5.81 8.72 1.80
N GLU A 41 4.68 8.02 1.85
CA GLU A 41 4.42 6.90 2.74
C GLU A 41 3.89 5.65 1.99
N LEU A 42 3.94 4.50 2.66
CA LEU A 42 3.32 3.27 2.16
C LEU A 42 1.91 3.10 2.73
N GLU A 43 0.91 3.11 1.86
CA GLU A 43 -0.44 2.75 2.24
C GLU A 43 -0.66 1.25 2.11
N ALA A 44 -1.11 0.62 3.19
CA ALA A 44 -1.41 -0.80 3.22
C ALA A 44 -2.91 -1.07 3.00
N TYR A 45 -3.19 -2.14 2.26
CA TYR A 45 -4.53 -2.58 1.93
C TYR A 45 -4.65 -4.10 2.07
N ARG A 46 -5.80 -4.57 2.54
CA ARG A 46 -6.07 -6.01 2.62
C ARG A 46 -6.30 -6.57 1.21
N ALA A 47 -5.57 -7.62 0.83
CA ALA A 47 -5.64 -8.17 -0.52
C ALA A 47 -7.00 -8.82 -0.86
N SER A 48 -7.76 -9.28 0.15
CA SER A 48 -9.05 -9.97 -0.07
C SER A 48 -10.20 -9.03 -0.45
N ASP A 49 -10.22 -7.81 0.08
CA ASP A 49 -11.35 -6.88 -0.07
C ASP A 49 -10.93 -5.43 -0.41
N GLY A 50 -9.63 -5.15 -0.41
CA GLY A 50 -9.05 -3.84 -0.71
C GLY A 50 -9.21 -2.83 0.42
N SER A 51 -9.61 -3.22 1.63
CA SER A 51 -9.81 -2.30 2.76
C SER A 51 -8.49 -1.67 3.20
N HIS A 52 -8.50 -0.37 3.51
CA HIS A 52 -7.33 0.34 4.03
C HIS A 52 -6.94 -0.16 5.43
N LEU A 53 -5.65 -0.43 5.63
CA LEU A 53 -5.06 -0.93 6.88
C LEU A 53 -4.19 0.11 7.59
N GLY A 54 -4.01 1.30 7.00
CA GLY A 54 -3.17 2.37 7.53
C GLY A 54 -2.04 2.75 6.59
N SER A 55 -1.32 3.80 6.96
CA SER A 55 -0.08 4.20 6.28
C SER A 55 1.13 3.94 7.17
N TYR A 56 2.28 3.74 6.53
CA TYR A 56 3.50 3.30 7.19
C TYR A 56 4.71 4.03 6.64
N ASP A 57 5.65 4.35 7.52
CA ASP A 57 6.96 4.85 7.14
C ASP A 57 7.74 3.75 6.40
N HIS A 58 8.24 4.07 5.20
CA HIS A 58 8.89 3.09 4.33
C HIS A 58 10.32 2.71 4.75
N ARG A 59 10.89 3.43 5.73
CA ARG A 59 12.22 3.25 6.29
C ARG A 59 12.14 2.49 7.62
N THR A 60 11.28 2.92 8.54
CA THR A 60 11.15 2.35 9.90
C THR A 60 10.06 1.28 10.00
N GLY A 61 9.03 1.34 9.15
CA GLY A 61 7.87 0.45 9.21
C GLY A 61 6.86 0.84 10.28
N GLU A 62 7.07 1.95 10.97
CA GLU A 62 6.14 2.48 11.95
C GLU A 62 4.85 2.95 11.28
N GLN A 63 3.74 2.74 11.95
CA GLN A 63 2.44 3.18 11.47
C GLN A 63 2.32 4.70 11.65
N ILE A 64 2.03 5.41 10.56
CA ILE A 64 1.83 6.86 10.55
C ILE A 64 0.35 7.16 10.77
N ASP A 65 -0.53 6.56 9.95
CA ASP A 65 -1.98 6.71 10.09
C ASP A 65 -2.71 5.38 10.36
N PRO A 66 -3.81 5.41 11.15
CA PRO A 66 -4.66 4.26 11.37
C PRO A 66 -5.49 3.86 10.14
N PRO A 67 -6.11 2.66 10.15
CA PRO A 67 -7.08 2.24 9.13
C PRO A 67 -8.21 3.26 8.94
N LYS A 68 -8.59 3.51 7.68
CA LYS A 68 -9.65 4.48 7.31
C LYS A 68 -10.77 3.74 6.60
N LYS A 69 -11.95 3.63 7.23
CA LYS A 69 -13.08 2.83 6.72
C LYS A 69 -13.56 3.26 5.31
N ASN A 70 -13.40 4.54 4.98
CA ASN A 70 -13.86 5.09 3.70
C ASN A 70 -12.77 5.02 2.60
N ARG A 71 -11.61 4.41 2.87
CA ARG A 71 -10.51 4.27 1.91
C ARG A 71 -10.37 2.81 1.50
N SER A 72 -10.34 2.56 0.19
CA SER A 72 -10.25 1.20 -0.35
C SER A 72 -9.71 1.20 -1.77
N ILE A 73 -8.97 0.13 -2.11
CA ILE A 73 -8.54 -0.18 -3.47
C ILE A 73 -9.36 -1.30 -4.12
N LYS A 74 -10.56 -1.61 -3.61
CA LYS A 74 -11.39 -2.73 -4.13
C LYS A 74 -11.58 -2.70 -5.64
N LYS A 75 -11.77 -1.50 -6.22
CA LYS A 75 -11.89 -1.29 -7.68
C LYS A 75 -10.62 -1.64 -8.46
N TYR A 76 -9.47 -1.68 -7.78
CA TYR A 76 -8.13 -1.83 -8.35
C TYR A 76 -7.40 -3.05 -7.78
N LEU A 77 -8.09 -4.03 -7.18
CA LEU A 77 -7.47 -5.28 -6.74
C LEU A 77 -6.84 -6.05 -7.90
#